data_AF-A0A966GUE2-F1
#
_entry.id   AF-A0A966GUE2-F1
#
_cell.length_a   1.000
_cell.length_b   1.000
_cell.length_c   1.000
_cell.angle_alpha   90.00
_cell.angle_beta   90.00
_cell.angle_gamma   90.00
#
_symmetry.space_group_name_H-M   'P 1'
#
loop_
_entity.id
_entity.type
_entity.pdbx_description
1 polymer ?
#
loop_
_entity_poly.entity_id
_entity_poly.type
_entity_poly.pdbx_seq_one_letter_code
_entity_poly.pdbx_strand_id
1 'polypeptide(L)'
;MKKILFFGLAFTLITLAASAQTGPGKDRVEGFRKTEKKGQITRGEKFKLHKNKRDYDRMERRFKRDGHMSRMEKRKLHHKKQQNRHDRFRFKHNHRKRVK
;
A
#
# COMPACT_ATOMS: atom_id res chain seq x y z
N MET A 1 62.36 4.56 9.86
CA MET A 1 62.61 4.89 8.44
C MET A 1 61.36 4.44 7.68
N LYS A 2 60.34 5.26 7.36
CA LYS A 2 60.31 6.50 6.54
C LYS A 2 61.30 6.44 5.39
N LYS A 3 60.80 6.71 4.18
CA LYS A 3 61.37 6.50 2.83
C LYS A 3 60.88 5.16 2.28
N ILE A 4 59.66 5.05 1.77
CA ILE A 4 59.24 5.58 0.45
C ILE A 4 60.44 5.47 -0.49
N LEU A 5 60.44 4.47 -1.37
CA LEU A 5 61.16 4.46 -2.67
C LEU A 5 61.30 3.01 -3.17
N PHE A 6 60.17 2.37 -3.46
CA PHE A 6 60.06 1.51 -4.65
C PHE A 6 58.66 1.72 -5.23
N PHE A 7 58.43 2.98 -5.58
CA PHE A 7 57.58 3.34 -6.70
C PHE A 7 58.14 2.65 -7.94
N GLY A 8 57.34 1.84 -8.60
CA GLY A 8 57.64 1.41 -9.96
C GLY A 8 57.25 -0.03 -10.19
N LEU A 9 56.32 -0.22 -11.11
CA LEU A 9 56.11 -1.45 -11.87
C LEU A 9 55.14 -2.52 -11.33
N ALA A 10 54.07 -2.11 -10.65
CA ALA A 10 52.82 -2.89 -10.69
C ALA A 10 51.65 -1.96 -11.03
N PHE A 11 51.87 -1.16 -12.07
CA PHE A 11 50.87 -0.42 -12.80
C PHE A 11 50.09 -1.41 -13.68
N THR A 12 49.33 -2.32 -13.08
CA THR A 12 48.50 -3.27 -13.83
C THR A 12 47.05 -3.10 -13.47
N LEU A 13 46.39 -2.40 -14.40
CA LEU A 13 44.97 -2.52 -14.72
C LEU A 13 44.01 -1.84 -13.75
N ILE A 14 44.01 -0.52 -13.90
CA ILE A 14 42.80 0.27 -13.97
C ILE A 14 41.74 -0.51 -14.75
N THR A 15 40.76 -1.09 -14.06
CA THR A 15 39.47 -1.44 -14.65
C THR A 15 38.42 -0.65 -13.90
N LEU A 16 38.07 0.53 -14.43
CA LEU A 16 36.90 1.27 -14.02
C LEU A 16 35.67 0.40 -14.27
N ALA A 17 35.00 -0.04 -13.21
CA ALA A 17 33.57 -0.28 -13.26
C ALA A 17 32.96 0.44 -12.06
N ALA A 18 32.76 1.75 -12.23
CA ALA A 18 31.78 2.50 -11.48
C ALA A 18 30.39 1.93 -11.79
N SER A 19 30.06 0.79 -11.18
CA SER A 19 28.66 0.43 -11.00
C SER A 19 28.22 1.03 -9.68
N ALA A 20 28.09 2.35 -9.70
CA ALA A 20 26.99 3.01 -9.02
C ALA A 20 25.70 2.45 -9.64
N GLN A 21 25.37 1.20 -9.32
CA GLN A 21 24.04 0.66 -9.50
C GLN A 21 23.22 1.10 -8.28
N THR A 22 23.18 2.41 -8.07
CA THR A 22 21.94 3.10 -7.76
C THR A 22 20.95 2.70 -8.85
N GLY A 23 20.36 1.51 -8.69
CA GLY A 23 19.15 1.16 -9.41
C GLY A 23 18.15 2.29 -9.20
N PRO A 24 17.30 2.58 -10.20
CA PRO A 24 16.33 3.66 -10.11
C PRO A 24 15.63 3.49 -8.77
N GLY A 25 15.75 4.52 -7.92
CA GLY A 25 15.07 4.57 -6.65
C GLY A 25 13.63 4.22 -6.93
N LYS A 26 13.23 3.00 -6.57
CA LYS A 26 11.81 2.71 -6.43
C LYS A 26 11.42 3.62 -5.31
N ASP A 27 10.85 4.76 -5.69
CA ASP A 27 10.27 5.77 -4.85
C ASP A 27 9.83 5.09 -3.58
N ARG A 28 10.66 5.23 -2.54
CA ARG A 28 10.23 4.84 -1.21
C ARG A 28 9.03 5.75 -1.02
N VAL A 29 7.83 5.19 -1.07
CA VAL A 29 6.60 5.93 -0.84
C VAL A 29 6.58 6.27 0.65
N GLU A 30 7.49 7.14 1.06
CA GLU A 30 7.45 7.90 2.28
C GLU A 30 6.51 9.05 2.01
N GLY A 31 5.26 8.85 2.40
CA GLY A 31 4.28 9.91 2.25
C GLY A 31 2.89 9.35 2.42
N PHE A 32 2.47 9.28 3.68
CA PHE A 32 1.13 9.58 4.18
C PHE A 32 0.80 8.73 5.41
N ARG A 33 1.64 8.83 6.45
CA ARG A 33 1.10 8.81 7.81
C ARG A 33 0.40 10.15 8.04
N LYS A 34 -0.73 10.39 7.36
CA LYS A 34 -1.70 11.34 7.89
C LYS A 34 -2.21 10.71 9.18
N THR A 35 -1.76 11.22 10.31
CA THR A 35 -2.55 11.24 11.55
C THR A 35 -3.79 12.10 11.28
N GLU A 36 -4.67 11.61 10.40
CA GLU A 36 -6.03 12.14 10.28
C GLU A 36 -6.58 12.05 11.70
N LYS A 37 -6.95 13.19 12.28
CA LYS A 37 -7.76 13.22 13.48
C LYS A 37 -8.98 12.37 13.16
N LYS A 38 -8.96 11.09 13.57
CA LYS A 38 -10.02 10.14 13.26
C LYS A 38 -11.24 10.64 14.02
N GLY A 39 -12.30 11.01 13.31
CA GLY A 39 -13.62 11.05 13.91
C GLY A 39 -13.86 9.69 14.56
N GLN A 40 -14.31 9.67 15.82
CA GLN A 40 -14.59 8.41 16.51
C GLN A 40 -15.65 7.65 15.72
N ILE A 41 -15.33 6.49 15.15
CA ILE A 41 -16.33 5.66 14.46
C ILE A 41 -17.39 5.27 15.50
N THR A 42 -18.66 5.62 15.26
CA THR A 42 -19.74 5.30 16.21
C THR A 42 -20.05 3.80 16.21
N ARG A 43 -20.78 3.31 17.22
CA ARG A 43 -21.23 1.90 17.26
C ARG A 43 -22.05 1.52 16.02
N GLY A 44 -22.95 2.40 15.57
CA GLY A 44 -23.76 2.19 14.36
C GLY A 44 -22.93 2.17 13.07
N GLU A 45 -21.96 3.08 12.95
CA GLU A 45 -21.03 3.09 11.80
C GLU A 45 -20.14 1.85 11.79
N LYS A 46 -19.66 1.41 12.97
CA LYS A 46 -18.89 0.17 13.12
C LYS A 46 -19.72 -1.04 12.69
N PHE A 47 -20.99 -1.09 13.10
CA PHE A 47 -21.92 -2.14 12.66
C PHE A 47 -22.10 -2.13 11.13
N LYS A 48 -22.30 -0.96 10.53
CA LYS A 48 -22.43 -0.83 9.07
C LYS A 48 -21.15 -1.26 8.34
N LEU A 49 -19.97 -0.88 8.82
CA LEU A 49 -18.69 -1.33 8.27
C LEU A 49 -18.53 -2.85 8.37
N HIS A 50 -18.97 -3.45 9.49
CA HIS A 50 -18.94 -4.89 9.68
C HIS A 50 -19.90 -5.61 8.73
N LYS A 51 -21.14 -5.12 8.57
CA LYS A 51 -22.10 -5.63 7.59
C LYS A 51 -21.53 -5.59 6.18
N ASN A 52 -21.00 -4.44 5.77
CA ASN A 52 -20.36 -4.24 4.47
C ASN A 52 -19.19 -5.22 4.22
N LYS A 53 -18.39 -5.53 5.24
CA LYS A 53 -17.35 -6.55 5.17
C LYS A 53 -17.94 -7.96 5.01
N ARG A 54 -18.94 -8.32 5.82
CA ARG A 54 -19.60 -9.63 5.71
C ARG A 54 -20.21 -9.85 4.32
N ASP A 55 -20.80 -8.82 3.72
CA ASP A 55 -21.36 -8.88 2.37
C ASP A 55 -20.27 -9.11 1.32
N TYR A 56 -19.13 -8.41 1.44
CA TYR A 56 -17.97 -8.64 0.57
C TYR A 56 -17.46 -10.08 0.69
N ASP A 57 -17.24 -10.55 1.91
CA ASP A 57 -16.72 -11.90 2.16
C ASP A 57 -17.72 -12.97 1.67
N ARG A 58 -19.04 -12.73 1.76
CA ARG A 58 -20.07 -13.61 1.21
C ARG A 58 -20.03 -13.65 -0.31
N MET A 59 -19.93 -12.48 -0.94
CA MET A 59 -19.85 -12.34 -2.40
C MET A 59 -18.59 -13.00 -2.95
N GLU A 60 -17.46 -12.80 -2.28
CA GLU A 60 -16.18 -13.41 -2.67
C GLU A 60 -16.24 -14.93 -2.60
N ARG A 61 -16.79 -15.51 -1.53
CA ARG A 61 -16.99 -16.96 -1.43
C ARG A 61 -17.89 -17.50 -2.55
N ARG A 62 -18.99 -16.78 -2.85
CA ARG A 62 -19.91 -17.18 -3.93
C ARG A 62 -19.20 -17.20 -5.29
N PHE A 63 -18.43 -16.16 -5.61
CA PHE A 63 -17.71 -16.08 -6.88
C PHE A 63 -16.52 -17.03 -6.97
N LYS A 64 -15.96 -17.48 -5.83
CA LYS A 64 -14.90 -18.50 -5.79
C LYS A 64 -15.44 -19.93 -5.84
N ARG A 65 -16.75 -20.14 -5.69
CA ARG A 65 -17.36 -21.47 -5.59
C ARG A 65 -17.06 -22.33 -6.82
N ASP A 66 -17.09 -21.71 -7.99
CA ASP A 66 -16.96 -22.41 -9.28
C ASP A 66 -15.47 -22.55 -9.69
N GLY A 67 -14.53 -22.22 -8.78
CA GLY A 67 -13.08 -22.36 -8.98
C GLY A 67 -12.43 -21.28 -9.86
N HIS A 68 -13.23 -20.51 -10.59
CA HIS A 68 -12.78 -19.44 -11.47
C HIS A 68 -13.58 -18.16 -11.21
N MET A 69 -12.95 -17.00 -11.43
CA MET A 69 -13.61 -15.70 -11.25
C MET A 69 -13.59 -14.92 -12.55
N SER A 70 -14.78 -14.71 -13.13
CA SER A 70 -14.95 -13.96 -14.37
C SER A 70 -14.55 -12.49 -14.21
N ARG A 71 -14.30 -11.81 -15.35
CA ARG A 71 -14.01 -10.36 -15.34
C ARG A 71 -15.14 -9.54 -14.71
N MET A 72 -16.39 -9.95 -14.92
CA MET A 72 -17.56 -9.27 -14.36
C MET A 72 -17.65 -9.43 -12.85
N GLU A 73 -17.36 -10.61 -12.31
CA GLU A 73 -17.32 -10.86 -10.87
C GLU A 73 -16.19 -10.12 -10.18
N LYS A 74 -15.00 -10.08 -10.81
CA LYS A 74 -13.89 -9.23 -10.37
C LYS A 74 -14.33 -7.77 -10.28
N ARG A 75 -14.96 -7.24 -11.34
CA ARG A 75 -15.47 -5.86 -11.36
C ARG A 75 -16.48 -5.60 -10.24
N LYS A 76 -17.41 -6.53 -9.99
CA LYS A 76 -18.38 -6.43 -8.88
C LYS A 76 -17.68 -6.40 -7.51
N LEU A 77 -16.70 -7.28 -7.26
CA LEU A 77 -15.92 -7.27 -6.02
C LEU A 77 -15.11 -5.98 -5.86
N HIS A 78 -14.48 -5.49 -6.93
CA HIS A 78 -13.76 -4.23 -6.93
C HIS A 78 -14.67 -3.05 -6.59
N HIS A 79 -15.87 -2.99 -7.18
CA HIS A 79 -16.85 -1.96 -6.88
C HIS A 79 -17.27 -2.01 -5.40
N LYS A 80 -17.58 -3.20 -4.87
CA LYS A 80 -17.92 -3.37 -3.45
C LYS A 80 -16.77 -2.98 -2.52
N LYS A 81 -15.53 -3.33 -2.88
CA LYS A 81 -14.33 -2.94 -2.14
C LYS A 81 -14.14 -1.42 -2.12
N GLN A 82 -14.36 -0.76 -3.26
CA GLN A 82 -14.28 0.69 -3.38
C GLN A 82 -15.36 1.39 -2.54
N GLN A 83 -16.59 0.90 -2.57
CA GLN A 83 -17.67 1.39 -1.71
C GLN A 83 -17.31 1.26 -0.22
N ASN A 84 -16.78 0.11 0.20
CA ASN A 84 -16.35 -0.13 1.59
C ASN A 84 -15.22 0.82 2.02
N ARG A 85 -14.30 1.15 1.10
CA ARG A 85 -13.24 2.14 1.34
C ARG A 85 -13.82 3.54 1.49
N HIS A 86 -14.74 3.92 0.60
CA HIS A 86 -15.40 5.22 0.64
C HIS A 86 -16.21 5.41 1.93
N ASP A 87 -17.01 4.42 2.33
CA ASP A 87 -17.77 4.46 3.58
C ASP A 87 -16.86 4.58 4.81
N ARG A 88 -15.77 3.80 4.85
CA ARG A 88 -14.78 3.89 5.95
C ARG A 88 -14.13 5.26 6.00
N PHE A 89 -13.75 5.82 4.86
CA PHE A 89 -13.18 7.16 4.79
C PHE A 89 -14.18 8.20 5.29
N ARG A 90 -15.44 8.13 4.82
CA ARG A 90 -16.51 9.02 5.25
C ARG A 90 -16.73 8.95 6.76
N PHE A 91 -16.86 7.76 7.35
CA PHE A 91 -17.06 7.62 8.80
C PHE A 91 -15.88 8.13 9.63
N LYS A 92 -14.65 7.94 9.16
CA LYS A 92 -13.45 8.48 9.82
C LYS A 92 -13.36 10.01 9.77
N HIS A 93 -13.98 10.64 8.79
CA HIS A 93 -13.89 12.10 8.58
C HIS A 93 -15.20 12.84 8.86
N ASN A 94 -16.22 12.14 9.36
CA ASN A 94 -17.51 12.75 9.66
C ASN A 94 -17.54 13.44 11.03
N HIS A 95 -16.76 14.52 11.18
CA HIS A 95 -16.68 15.29 12.42
C HIS A 95 -17.87 16.24 12.64
N ARG A 96 -18.57 16.65 11.58
CA ARG A 96 -19.56 17.75 11.63
C ARG A 96 -21.01 17.38 11.29
N LYS A 97 -21.32 16.18 10.76
CA LYS A 97 -22.70 15.82 10.34
C LYS A 97 -23.39 14.81 11.27
N ARG A 98 -23.00 14.76 12.54
CA ARG A 98 -23.64 13.88 13.52
C ARG A 98 -24.62 14.69 14.34
N VAL A 99 -25.77 14.99 13.75
CA VAL A 99 -26.94 15.38 14.54
C VAL A 99 -27.35 14.12 15.30
N LYS A 100 -27.32 14.18 16.64
CA LYS A 100 -27.75 13.09 17.52
C LYS A 100 -29.25 12.89 17.41
#